data_AF-A0AA88DIN9-F1
#
_entry.id   AF-A0AA88DIN9-F1
#
_cell.length_a   1.000
_cell.length_b   1.000
_cell.length_c   1.000
_cell.angle_alpha   90.00
_cell.angle_beta   90.00
_cell.angle_gamma   90.00
#
_symmetry.space_group_name_H-M   'P 1'
#
loop_
_entity.id
_entity.type
_entity.pdbx_description
1 polymer ?
#
loop_
_entity_poly.entity_id
_entity_poly.type
_entity_poly.pdbx_seq_one_letter_code
_entity_poly.pdbx_strand_id
1 'polypeptide(L)'
;MNPSVSFPRSVLFLLLLTLFLSSSFASHANEDDRFKNCEPFDCGKIKEISYPFRGRNQPEYCGHPGFVVDCESDQNSLMFDADAVSQKFLVLDINQKDRVLKIARMD
;
A
#
# COMPACT_ATOMS: atom_id res chain seq x y z
N MET A 1 -25.28 -19.71 -55.59
CA MET A 1 -24.48 -18.97 -54.58
C MET A 1 -24.81 -19.53 -53.21
N ASN A 2 -23.85 -20.23 -52.60
CA ASN A 2 -23.72 -20.38 -51.14
C ASN A 2 -22.38 -21.10 -50.91
N PRO A 3 -21.29 -20.40 -50.59
CA PRO A 3 -20.08 -21.09 -50.18
C PRO A 3 -20.35 -21.67 -48.79
N SER A 4 -20.48 -22.99 -48.71
CA SER A 4 -20.41 -23.71 -47.44
C SER A 4 -19.01 -23.52 -46.88
N VAL A 5 -18.85 -22.50 -46.03
CA VAL A 5 -17.60 -22.25 -45.32
C VAL A 5 -17.42 -23.39 -44.32
N SER A 6 -16.68 -24.42 -44.73
CA SER A 6 -16.24 -25.48 -43.85
C SER A 6 -15.21 -24.89 -42.90
N PHE A 7 -15.65 -24.53 -41.68
CA PHE A 7 -14.74 -24.08 -40.64
C PHE A 7 -13.89 -25.27 -40.19
N PRO A 8 -12.57 -25.25 -40.42
CA PRO A 8 -11.70 -26.33 -39.95
C PRO A 8 -11.76 -26.38 -38.43
N ARG A 9 -11.80 -27.58 -37.85
CA ARG A 9 -11.65 -27.79 -36.40
C ARG A 9 -10.44 -27.03 -35.81
N SER A 10 -9.40 -26.86 -36.62
CA SER A 10 -8.22 -26.06 -36.29
C SER A 10 -8.54 -24.59 -36.01
N VAL A 11 -9.47 -23.96 -36.74
CA VAL A 11 -9.85 -22.55 -36.55
C VAL A 11 -10.65 -22.38 -35.27
N LEU A 12 -11.55 -23.33 -34.98
CA LEU A 12 -12.29 -23.36 -33.72
C LEU A 12 -11.35 -23.53 -32.52
N PHE A 13 -10.36 -24.41 -32.63
CA PHE A 13 -9.36 -24.63 -31.58
C PHE A 13 -8.51 -23.37 -31.34
N LEU A 14 -8.07 -22.69 -32.41
CA LEU A 14 -7.33 -21.43 -32.32
C LEU A 14 -8.16 -20.33 -31.64
N LEU A 15 -9.44 -20.20 -31.99
CA LEU A 15 -10.35 -19.24 -31.35
C LEU A 15 -10.51 -19.53 -29.84
N LEU A 16 -10.71 -20.78 -29.46
CA LEU A 16 -10.79 -21.18 -28.05
C LEU A 16 -9.49 -20.91 -27.29
N LEU A 17 -8.33 -21.16 -27.93
CA LEU A 17 -7.02 -20.88 -27.34
C LEU A 17 -6.85 -19.37 -27.10
N THR A 18 -7.22 -18.53 -28.07
CA THR A 18 -7.15 -17.07 -27.94
C THR A 18 -8.08 -16.53 -26.86
N LEU A 19 -9.30 -17.09 -26.74
CA LEU A 19 -10.24 -16.73 -25.68
C LEU A 19 -9.71 -17.12 -24.31
N PHE A 20 -9.16 -18.34 -24.17
CA PHE A 20 -8.56 -18.82 -22.92
C PHE A 20 -7.37 -17.94 -22.51
N LEU A 21 -6.47 -17.65 -23.44
CA LEU A 21 -5.33 -16.75 -23.22
C LEU A 21 -5.78 -15.33 -22.86
N SER A 22 -6.82 -14.79 -23.51
CA SER A 22 -7.35 -13.47 -23.18
C SER A 22 -8.01 -13.40 -21.79
N SER A 23 -8.63 -14.49 -21.34
CA SER A 23 -9.21 -14.58 -19.99
C SER A 23 -8.17 -14.61 -18.87
N SER A 24 -6.98 -15.17 -19.15
CA SER A 24 -5.84 -15.12 -18.22
C SER A 24 -5.15 -13.75 -18.13
N PHE A 25 -5.42 -12.85 -19.09
CA PHE A 25 -4.92 -11.46 -19.09
C PHE A 25 -5.97 -10.45 -18.64
N ALA A 26 -7.08 -10.88 -18.03
CA ALA A 26 -7.87 -9.99 -17.18
C ALA A 26 -7.13 -9.81 -15.84
N SER A 27 -5.97 -9.14 -15.90
CA SER A 27 -5.42 -8.51 -14.71
C SER A 27 -6.40 -7.42 -14.34
N HIS A 28 -7.31 -7.74 -13.42
CA HIS A 28 -8.08 -6.72 -12.73
C HIS A 28 -7.05 -5.86 -11.99
N ALA A 29 -6.57 -4.81 -12.66
CA ALA A 29 -6.07 -3.62 -12.01
C ALA A 29 -7.29 -2.98 -11.34
N ASN A 30 -7.79 -3.63 -10.28
CA ASN A 30 -8.25 -2.87 -9.16
C ASN A 30 -7.00 -2.07 -8.77
N GLU A 31 -6.98 -0.78 -9.09
CA GLU A 31 -6.40 0.22 -8.17
C GLU A 31 -7.24 0.20 -6.88
N ASP A 32 -7.46 -0.97 -6.31
CA ASP A 32 -6.89 -1.48 -5.06
C ASP A 32 -7.26 -0.50 -3.96
N ASP A 33 -8.47 -0.65 -3.44
CA ASP A 33 -8.94 0.10 -2.28
C ASP A 33 -7.91 0.06 -1.13
N ARG A 34 -7.01 -0.93 -1.12
CA ARG A 34 -5.86 -1.01 -0.22
C ARG A 34 -4.91 0.19 -0.36
N PHE A 35 -4.66 0.71 -1.56
CA PHE A 35 -3.82 1.91 -1.75
C PHE A 35 -4.50 3.15 -1.17
N LYS A 36 -5.81 3.31 -1.35
CA LYS A 36 -6.59 4.41 -0.76
C LYS A 36 -6.54 4.38 0.77
N ASN A 37 -6.54 3.18 1.35
CA ASN A 37 -6.44 3.03 2.80
C ASN A 37 -5.06 3.39 3.38
N CYS A 38 -4.03 3.50 2.53
CA CYS A 38 -2.66 3.81 2.90
C CYS A 38 -2.18 5.15 2.35
N GLU A 39 -3.11 6.07 2.03
CA GLU A 39 -2.76 7.40 1.55
C GLU A 39 -1.89 8.16 2.56
N PRO A 40 -0.96 9.02 2.08
CA PRO A 40 -0.22 9.89 2.96
C PRO A 40 -1.14 10.74 3.84
N PHE A 41 -0.73 10.98 5.08
CA PHE A 41 -1.54 11.70 6.07
C PHE A 41 -0.74 12.79 6.77
N ASP A 42 -1.47 13.74 7.34
CA ASP A 42 -0.90 14.85 8.10
C ASP A 42 -1.05 14.64 9.61
N CYS A 43 -0.06 15.12 10.36
CA CYS A 43 -0.05 15.07 11.82
C CYS A 43 0.48 16.38 12.39
N GLY A 44 -0.43 17.32 12.66
CA GLY A 44 -0.08 18.68 13.09
C GLY A 44 0.75 19.42 12.04
N LYS A 45 2.01 19.75 12.39
CA LYS A 45 2.96 20.46 11.51
C LYS A 45 3.71 19.53 10.54
N ILE A 46 3.72 18.23 10.80
CA ILE A 46 4.34 17.25 9.92
C ILE A 46 3.31 16.86 8.85
N LYS A 47 3.69 17.00 7.60
CA LYS A 47 2.81 16.84 6.43
C LYS A 47 3.28 15.68 5.58
N GLU A 48 2.33 15.06 4.86
CA GLU A 48 2.60 14.00 3.89
C GLU A 48 3.40 12.81 4.49
N ILE A 49 3.04 12.41 5.72
CA ILE A 49 3.58 11.21 6.35
C ILE A 49 3.12 10.01 5.53
N SER A 50 4.08 9.18 5.12
CA SER A 50 3.88 8.04 4.23
C SER A 50 4.85 6.92 4.60
N TYR A 51 4.81 5.82 3.84
CA TYR A 51 5.67 4.65 4.04
C TYR A 51 7.13 5.07 4.33
N PRO A 52 7.78 4.53 5.37
CA PRO A 52 7.43 3.32 6.13
C PRO A 52 6.46 3.55 7.29
N PHE A 53 6.02 4.78 7.56
CA PHE A 53 5.13 5.09 8.68
C PHE A 53 3.68 4.77 8.33
N ARG A 54 2.92 4.26 9.31
CA ARG A 54 1.45 4.23 9.24
C ARG A 54 0.85 5.05 10.39
N GLY A 55 -0.30 5.66 10.14
CA GLY A 55 -1.10 6.25 11.21
C GLY A 55 -1.78 5.18 12.05
N ARG A 56 -2.06 5.46 13.34
CA ARG A 56 -2.84 4.56 14.21
C ARG A 56 -4.20 4.16 13.59
N ASN A 57 -4.82 5.06 12.83
CA ASN A 57 -6.12 4.84 12.19
C ASN A 57 -6.02 4.10 10.84
N GLN A 58 -4.82 3.86 10.33
CA GLN A 58 -4.61 3.11 9.08
C GLN A 58 -4.50 1.61 9.35
N PRO A 59 -4.92 0.74 8.41
CA PRO A 59 -4.73 -0.70 8.52
C PRO A 59 -3.26 -1.13 8.76
N GLU A 60 -3.05 -2.29 9.39
CA GLU A 60 -1.71 -2.82 9.72
C GLU A 60 -0.79 -2.96 8.49
N TYR A 61 -1.37 -3.17 7.31
CA TYR A 61 -0.63 -3.33 6.07
C TYR A 61 -0.11 -2.01 5.46
N CYS A 62 -0.44 -0.84 6.03
CA CYS A 62 -0.11 0.47 5.45
C CYS A 62 1.27 1.03 5.83
N GLY A 63 2.12 0.25 6.49
CA GLY A 63 3.46 0.68 6.85
C GLY A 63 4.34 -0.49 7.26
N HIS A 64 5.54 -0.17 7.71
CA HIS A 64 6.43 -1.16 8.28
C HIS A 64 5.96 -1.52 9.70
N PRO A 65 5.94 -2.81 10.08
CA PRO A 65 5.70 -3.21 11.46
C PRO A 65 6.60 -2.42 12.43
N GLY A 66 6.03 -1.87 13.50
CA GLY A 66 6.74 -1.06 14.49
C GLY A 66 6.99 0.40 14.11
N PHE A 67 6.42 0.92 13.00
CA PHE A 67 6.52 2.32 12.59
C PHE A 67 5.14 3.00 12.65
N VAL A 68 4.52 2.99 13.83
CA VAL A 68 3.19 3.56 14.03
C VAL A 68 3.29 4.96 14.60
N VAL A 69 2.70 5.92 13.89
CA VAL A 69 2.54 7.32 14.32
C VAL A 69 1.15 7.49 14.91
N ASP A 70 1.09 7.98 16.14
CA ASP A 70 -0.14 8.40 16.77
C ASP A 70 -0.26 9.91 16.86
N CYS A 71 -1.38 10.42 16.36
CA CYS A 71 -1.67 11.86 16.26
C CYS A 71 -2.72 12.25 17.30
N GLU A 72 -2.38 12.14 18.59
CA GLU A 72 -3.14 12.84 19.63
C GLU A 72 -2.73 14.32 19.67
N SER A 73 -3.69 15.19 20.01
CA SER A 73 -3.63 16.64 19.80
C SER A 73 -2.44 17.37 20.42
N ASP A 74 -1.69 16.74 21.32
CA ASP A 74 -0.59 17.40 22.03
C ASP A 74 0.77 16.70 21.95
N GLN A 75 0.88 15.42 21.55
CA GLN A 75 2.17 14.73 21.50
C GLN A 75 2.20 13.61 20.45
N ASN A 76 2.79 13.92 19.28
CA ASN A 76 3.09 12.98 18.19
C ASN A 76 3.96 11.80 18.72
N SER A 77 3.33 10.72 19.17
CA SER A 77 4.03 9.58 19.75
C SER A 77 4.30 8.52 18.68
N LEU A 78 5.57 8.21 18.46
CA LEU A 78 6.02 7.06 17.69
C LEU A 78 6.23 5.89 18.64
N MET A 79 5.54 4.78 18.41
CA MET A 79 5.77 3.52 19.12
C MET A 79 6.65 2.62 18.25
N PHE A 80 7.82 2.23 18.77
CA PHE A 80 8.71 1.27 18.14
C PHE A 80 8.56 -0.11 18.81
N ASP A 81 8.19 -1.12 18.02
CA ASP A 81 8.23 -2.52 18.44
C ASP A 81 9.28 -3.25 17.59
N ALA A 82 10.51 -3.31 18.11
CA ALA A 82 11.46 -4.35 17.72
C ALA A 82 11.60 -5.31 18.90
N ASP A 83 10.63 -6.21 19.02
CA ASP A 83 10.67 -7.50 19.75
C ASP A 83 11.24 -7.54 21.19
N ALA A 84 11.47 -6.41 21.86
CA ALA A 84 12.06 -6.40 23.22
C ALA A 84 11.78 -5.18 24.09
N VAL A 85 11.45 -4.00 23.54
CA VAL A 85 11.35 -2.77 24.34
C VAL A 85 10.28 -1.88 23.76
N SER A 86 9.04 -1.92 24.30
CA SER A 86 7.92 -1.05 23.92
C SER A 86 8.18 0.42 24.28
N GLN A 87 9.23 1.01 23.70
CA GLN A 87 9.66 2.38 23.96
C GLN A 87 8.91 3.34 23.03
N LYS A 88 8.36 4.40 23.64
CA LYS A 88 7.71 5.49 22.92
C LYS A 88 8.70 6.63 22.75
N PHE A 89 8.71 7.22 21.56
CA PHE A 89 9.51 8.40 21.24
C PHE A 89 8.60 9.55 20.77
N LEU A 90 8.97 10.78 21.09
CA LEU A 90 8.35 11.96 20.52
C LEU A 90 8.92 12.20 19.12
N VAL A 91 8.05 12.31 18.11
CA VAL A 91 8.47 12.72 16.76
C VAL A 91 8.70 14.22 16.75
N LEU A 92 9.91 14.64 16.39
CA LEU A 92 10.22 16.05 16.20
C LEU A 92 10.10 16.47 14.74
N ASP A 93 10.53 15.59 13.82
CA ASP A 93 10.61 15.89 12.39
C ASP A 93 10.68 14.59 11.57
N ILE A 94 10.04 14.61 10.41
CA ILE A 94 10.13 13.55 9.40
C ILE A 94 10.54 14.20 8.08
N ASN A 95 11.76 13.93 7.65
CA ASN A 95 12.23 14.31 6.33
C ASN A 95 12.22 13.09 5.42
N GLN A 96 11.16 12.98 4.61
CA GLN A 96 10.96 11.88 3.66
C GLN A 96 12.03 11.84 2.57
N LYS A 97 12.49 13.03 2.11
CA LYS A 97 13.45 13.15 1.01
C LYS A 97 14.83 12.62 1.42
N ASP A 98 15.28 13.04 2.59
CA ASP A 98 16.59 12.64 3.13
C ASP A 98 16.51 11.34 3.94
N ARG A 99 15.29 10.79 4.11
CA ARG A 99 14.99 9.58 4.90
C ARG A 99 15.50 9.68 6.34
N VAL A 100 15.33 10.87 6.93
CA VAL A 100 15.75 11.17 8.30
C VAL A 100 14.53 11.31 9.20
N LEU A 101 14.53 10.55 10.29
CA LEU A 101 13.58 10.66 11.38
C LEU A 101 14.28 11.28 12.59
N LYS A 102 13.77 12.42 13.08
CA LYS A 102 14.26 13.04 14.33
C LYS A 102 13.28 12.74 15.45
N ILE A 103 13.82 12.18 16.53
CA ILE A 103 13.05 11.75 17.69
C ILE A 103 13.70 12.23 18.98
N ALA A 104 12.88 12.42 20.01
CA ALA A 104 13.32 12.58 21.39
C ALA A 104 12.76 11.46 22.26
N ARG A 105 13.49 11.07 23.29
CA ARG A 105 12.92 10.24 24.35
C ARG A 105 11.98 11.09 25.21
N MET A 106 11.03 10.42 25.85
CA MET A 106 10.10 11.05 26.80
C MET A 106 10.59 10.97 28.26
N ASP A 107 11.86 10.59 28.50
CA ASP A 107 12.47 10.43 29.83
C ASP A 107 13.23 11.68 30.32
#